data_AF-A0A0L0F6P9-F1
#
_entry.id   AF-A0A0L0F6P9-F1
#
_cell.length_a   1.000
_cell.length_b   1.000
_cell.length_c   1.000
_cell.angle_alpha   90.00
_cell.angle_beta   90.00
_cell.angle_gamma   90.00
#
_symmetry.space_group_name_H-M   'P 1'
#
loop_
_entity.id
_entity.type
_entity.pdbx_description
1 polymer ?
#
loop_
_entity_poly.entity_id
_entity_poly.type
_entity_poly.pdbx_seq_one_letter_code
_entity_poly.pdbx_strand_id
1 'polypeptide(L)'
;MERDSLLAHGTSFLLHDRLQNCSDLSYCHVCKLCGSILSPVVEHGDKSDQHKTVSCRTCETTKGVETVALPYVFRYLVSEMFAMNMRLTLEVE
;
A
#
# COMPACT_ATOMS: atom_id res chain seq x y z
N MET A 1 9.28 11.20 21.70
CA MET A 1 10.71 11.35 22.04
C MET A 1 11.52 10.10 21.67
N GLU A 2 10.99 8.88 21.81
CA GLU A 2 11.74 7.65 21.47
C GLU A 2 12.22 7.57 20.02
N ARG A 3 11.38 7.97 19.06
CA ARG A 3 11.75 8.00 17.62
C ARG A 3 13.00 8.85 17.37
N ASP A 4 13.02 10.06 17.91
CA ASP A 4 14.09 11.03 17.64
C ASP A 4 15.40 10.57 18.32
N SER A 5 15.31 9.91 19.48
CA SER A 5 16.45 9.25 20.12
C SER A 5 17.03 8.12 19.25
N LEU A 6 16.19 7.24 18.68
CA LEU A 6 16.63 6.15 17.81
C LEU A 6 17.30 6.68 16.53
N LEU A 7 16.75 7.75 15.95
CA LEU A 7 17.36 8.44 14.81
C LEU A 7 18.72 9.03 15.15
N ALA A 8 18.86 9.67 16.32
CA ALA A 8 20.14 10.25 16.77
C ALA A 8 21.23 9.19 16.97
N HIS A 9 20.86 7.95 17.35
CA HIS A 9 21.79 6.83 17.49
C HIS A 9 22.07 6.10 16.17
N GLY A 10 21.42 6.48 15.06
CA GLY A 10 21.58 5.83 13.76
C GLY A 10 21.00 4.42 13.69
N THR A 11 20.12 4.03 14.62
CA THR A 11 19.54 2.67 14.68
C THR A 11 18.29 2.55 13.80
N SER A 12 18.46 2.80 12.49
CA SER A 12 17.36 2.82 11.50
C SER A 12 16.59 1.50 11.41
N PHE A 13 17.27 0.36 11.49
CA PHE A 13 16.63 -0.96 11.49
C PHE A 13 15.71 -1.15 12.70
N LEU A 14 16.11 -0.67 13.89
CA LEU A 14 15.29 -0.78 15.10
C LEU A 14 14.06 0.14 15.00
N LEU A 15 14.23 1.33 14.44
CA LEU A 15 13.12 2.23 14.18
C LEU A 15 12.11 1.63 13.19
N HIS A 16 12.59 1.08 12.07
CA HIS A 16 11.74 0.40 11.09
C HIS A 16 11.02 -0.81 11.70
N ASP A 17 11.71 -1.59 12.53
CA ASP A 17 11.11 -2.72 13.22
C ASP A 17 9.96 -2.26 14.14
N ARG A 18 10.19 -1.25 14.98
CA ARG A 18 9.21 -0.78 15.96
C ARG A 18 8.04 -0.03 15.33
N LEU A 19 8.28 0.82 14.31
CA LEU A 19 7.25 1.69 13.72
C LEU A 19 6.56 1.09 12.50
N GLN A 20 7.12 0.06 11.86
CA GLN A 20 6.52 -0.60 10.71
C GLN A 20 6.26 -2.08 10.98
N ASN A 21 7.32 -2.90 11.15
CA ASN A 21 7.18 -4.36 11.20
C ASN A 21 6.32 -4.84 12.38
N CYS A 22 6.53 -4.28 13.57
CA CYS A 22 5.82 -4.65 14.79
C CYS A 22 4.56 -3.80 15.06
N SER A 23 4.34 -2.71 14.33
CA SER A 23 3.19 -1.82 14.55
C SER A 23 2.06 -2.16 13.59
N ASP A 24 2.23 -1.84 12.30
CA ASP A 24 1.13 -1.78 11.35
C ASP A 24 1.51 -2.31 9.95
N LEU A 25 2.48 -3.21 9.87
CA LEU A 25 2.91 -3.81 8.60
C LEU A 25 1.73 -4.46 7.88
N SER A 26 1.43 -3.97 6.68
CA SER A 26 0.38 -4.51 5.83
C SER A 26 0.83 -4.61 4.38
N TYR A 27 0.37 -5.63 3.68
CA TYR A 27 0.61 -5.78 2.25
C TYR A 27 -0.58 -5.22 1.49
N CYS A 28 -0.32 -4.36 0.50
CA CYS A 28 -1.35 -3.79 -0.35
C CYS A 28 -0.93 -3.84 -1.82
N HIS A 29 -1.94 -3.83 -2.69
CA HIS A 29 -1.73 -3.82 -4.13
C HIS A 29 -1.67 -2.38 -4.64
N VAL A 30 -0.68 -2.09 -5.47
CA VAL A 30 -0.49 -0.79 -6.12
C VAL A 30 -0.36 -0.99 -7.61
N CYS A 31 -1.01 -0.13 -8.39
CA CYS A 31 -0.90 -0.16 -9.84
C CYS A 31 0.27 0.73 -10.29
N LYS A 32 1.24 0.18 -11.02
CA LYS A 32 2.40 0.92 -11.56
C LYS A 32 2.03 2.01 -12.57
N LEU A 33 0.90 1.86 -13.25
CA LEU A 33 0.46 2.81 -14.29
C LEU A 33 -0.17 4.08 -13.71
N CYS A 34 -1.05 3.95 -12.70
CA CYS A 34 -1.73 5.10 -12.10
C CYS A 34 -1.20 5.50 -10.72
N GLY A 35 -0.31 4.72 -10.13
CA GLY A 35 0.25 4.94 -8.80
C GLY A 35 -0.79 4.89 -7.67
N SER A 36 -2.00 4.37 -7.93
CA SER A 36 -3.08 4.32 -6.95
C SER A 36 -3.05 3.02 -6.14
N ILE A 37 -3.24 3.17 -4.83
CA ILE A 37 -3.35 2.08 -3.86
C ILE A 37 -4.82 1.63 -3.69
N LEU A 38 -5.77 2.52 -4.00
CA LEU A 38 -7.21 2.27 -3.79
C LEU A 38 -7.90 1.66 -5.02
N SER A 39 -7.29 1.83 -6.20
CA SER A 39 -7.85 1.37 -7.47
C SER A 39 -7.77 -0.14 -7.73
N PRO A 40 -6.76 -0.89 -7.23
CA PRO A 40 -6.71 -2.34 -7.38
C PRO A 40 -7.81 -3.04 -6.58
N VAL A 41 -8.60 -3.86 -7.27
CA VAL A 41 -9.69 -4.65 -6.69
C VAL A 41 -9.44 -6.12 -6.98
N VAL A 42 -9.67 -6.96 -5.98
CA VAL A 42 -9.63 -8.42 -6.13
C VAL A 42 -10.96 -8.87 -6.72
N GLU A 43 -10.91 -9.36 -7.95
CA GLU A 43 -12.07 -9.99 -8.59
C GLU A 43 -12.19 -11.42 -8.03
N HIS A 44 -13.38 -11.75 -7.54
CA HIS A 44 -13.71 -13.11 -7.15
C HIS A 44 -14.32 -13.79 -8.37
N GLY A 45 -13.55 -14.65 -9.03
CA GLY A 45 -14.07 -15.51 -10.09
C GLY A 45 -15.15 -16.47 -9.55
N ASP A 46 -15.99 -16.98 -10.46
CA ASP A 46 -16.98 -18.00 -10.13
C ASP A 46 -16.31 -19.21 -9.44
N LYS A 47 -17.07 -19.88 -8.56
CA LYS A 47 -16.62 -20.89 -7.56
C LYS A 47 -15.76 -22.06 -8.10
N SER A 48 -15.57 -22.16 -9.41
CA SER A 48 -14.74 -23.14 -10.10
C SER A 48 -13.29 -22.71 -10.32
N ASP A 49 -12.96 -21.41 -10.26
CA ASP A 49 -11.62 -20.90 -10.55
C ASP A 49 -10.94 -20.41 -9.27
N GLN A 50 -9.88 -21.10 -8.85
CA GLN A 50 -9.14 -20.73 -7.63
C GLN A 50 -8.19 -19.53 -7.83
N HIS A 51 -8.13 -18.97 -9.04
CA HIS A 51 -7.22 -17.89 -9.37
C HIS A 51 -7.84 -16.53 -9.03
N LYS A 52 -7.41 -15.92 -7.93
CA LYS A 52 -7.76 -14.52 -7.59
C LYS A 52 -7.02 -13.57 -8.53
N THR A 53 -7.73 -12.98 -9.48
CA THR A 53 -7.19 -11.93 -10.35
C THR A 53 -7.35 -10.58 -9.66
N VAL A 54 -6.27 -9.78 -9.67
CA VAL A 54 -6.31 -8.40 -9.18
C VAL A 54 -6.29 -7.48 -10.39
N SER A 55 -7.31 -6.65 -10.52
CA SER A 55 -7.48 -5.70 -11.63
C SER A 55 -7.52 -4.27 -11.09
N CYS A 56 -6.87 -3.34 -11.78
CA CYS A 56 -6.99 -1.92 -11.46
C CYS A 56 -8.22 -1.33 -12.16
N ARG A 57 -9.17 -0.76 -11.41
CA ARG A 57 -10.39 -0.16 -11.98
C ARG A 57 -10.15 1.11 -12.79
N THR A 58 -9.09 1.85 -12.50
CA THR A 58 -8.80 3.12 -13.19
C THR A 58 -8.08 2.91 -14.52
N CYS A 59 -7.25 1.87 -14.63
CA CYS A 59 -6.50 1.55 -15.85
C CYS A 59 -7.12 0.38 -16.62
N GLU A 60 -8.17 -0.25 -16.08
CA GLU A 60 -8.82 -1.46 -16.63
C GLU A 60 -7.83 -2.57 -17.00
N THR A 61 -6.74 -2.66 -16.24
CA THR A 61 -5.60 -3.51 -16.57
C THR A 61 -5.24 -4.39 -15.36
N THR A 62 -5.03 -5.67 -15.61
CA THR A 62 -4.51 -6.66 -14.64
C THR A 62 -2.99 -6.71 -14.62
N LYS A 63 -2.34 -6.23 -15.68
CA LYS A 63 -0.88 -6.15 -15.83
C LYS A 63 -0.32 -4.95 -15.05
N GLY A 64 0.76 -5.16 -14.30
CA GLY A 64 1.44 -4.08 -13.57
C GLY A 64 0.80 -3.71 -12.22
N VAL A 65 0.07 -4.64 -11.60
CA VAL A 65 -0.31 -4.55 -10.19
C VAL A 65 0.74 -5.28 -9.37
N GLU A 66 1.37 -4.58 -8.43
CA GLU A 66 2.40 -5.13 -7.56
C GLU A 66 1.98 -5.06 -6.10
N THR A 67 2.54 -5.95 -5.29
CA THR A 67 2.28 -6.00 -3.86
C THR A 67 3.41 -5.31 -3.12
N VAL A 68 3.08 -4.26 -2.35
CA VAL A 68 4.05 -3.48 -1.56
C VAL A 68 3.70 -3.55 -0.08
N ALA A 69 4.73 -3.52 0.76
CA ALA A 69 4.61 -3.48 2.21
C ALA A 69 4.52 -2.02 2.69
N LEU A 70 3.37 -1.63 3.25
CA LEU A 70 3.09 -0.28 3.73
C LEU A 70 2.38 -0.35 5.10
N PRO A 71 2.56 0.65 5.98
CA PRO A 71 1.77 0.75 7.20
C PRO A 71 0.28 0.89 6.90
N TYR A 72 -0.59 0.17 7.61
CA TYR A 72 -2.04 0.22 7.36
C TYR A 72 -2.62 1.64 7.52
N VAL A 73 -2.09 2.43 8.46
CA VAL A 73 -2.46 3.83 8.66
C VAL A 73 -2.22 4.70 7.41
N PHE A 74 -1.22 4.37 6.59
CA PHE A 74 -0.97 5.09 5.34
C PHE A 74 -2.09 4.88 4.32
N ARG A 75 -2.64 3.66 4.25
CA ARG A 75 -3.81 3.37 3.41
C ARG A 75 -5.03 4.17 3.85
N TYR A 76 -5.22 4.31 5.16
CA TYR A 76 -6.30 5.12 5.73
C TYR A 76 -6.13 6.62 5.40
N LEU A 77 -4.91 7.16 5.53
CA LEU A 77 -4.60 8.52 5.11
C LEU A 77 -4.94 8.77 3.64
N VAL A 78 -4.60 7.82 2.76
CA VAL A 78 -4.90 7.94 1.32
C VAL A 78 -6.41 7.93 1.07
N SER A 79 -7.19 7.15 1.82
CA SER A 79 -8.67 7.20 1.71
C SER A 79 -9.27 8.52 2.18
N GLU A 80 -8.77 9.09 3.27
CA GLU A 80 -9.25 10.40 3.78
C GLU A 80 -8.89 11.55 2.83
N MET A 81 -7.68 11.53 2.26
CA MET A 81 -7.28 12.49 1.22
C MET A 81 -8.16 12.34 -0.03
N PHE A 82 -8.46 11.11 -0.44
CA PHE A 82 -9.35 10.86 -1.57
C PHE A 82 -10.78 11.36 -1.31
N ALA A 83 -11.28 11.23 -0.08
CA ALA A 83 -12.58 11.79 0.33
C ALA A 83 -12.62 13.33 0.23
N MET A 84 -11.47 13.99 0.43
CA MET A 84 -11.28 15.43 0.23
C MET A 84 -10.95 15.81 -1.23
N ASN A 85 -11.17 14.89 -2.18
CA ASN A 85 -10.89 15.07 -3.60
C ASN A 85 -9.40 15.34 -3.92
N MET A 86 -8.49 14.87 -3.06
CA MET A 86 -7.05 14.92 -3.28
C MET A 86 -6.53 13.54 -3.72
N ARG A 87 -5.70 13.51 -4.77
CA ARG A 87 -5.09 12.29 -5.28
C ARG A 87 -3.62 12.21 -4.87
N LEU A 88 -3.27 11.17 -4.12
CA LEU A 88 -1.89 10.76 -3.90
C LEU A 88 -1.48 9.74 -4.98
N THR A 89 -0.31 9.94 -5.57
CA THR A 89 0.28 9.02 -6.56
C THR A 89 1.57 8.45 -6.00
N LEU A 90 1.67 7.12 -5.99
CA LEU A 90 2.91 6.42 -5.62
C LEU A 90 3.65 6.02 -6.89
N GLU A 91 4.89 6.46 -7.00
CA GLU A 91 5.83 5.96 -8.01
C GLU A 91 6.49 4.71 -7.45
N VAL A 92 6.20 3.55 -8.06
CA VAL A 92 6.77 2.26 -7.69
C VAL A 92 7.73 1.86 -8.81
N GLU A 93 9.02 1.85 -8.51
CA GLU A 93 10.08 1.34 -9.39
C GLU A 93 10.17 -0.19 -9.32
#